data_AF-A0A6B3EPW4-F1
#
_entry.id   AF-A0A6B3EPW4-F1
#
_cell.length_a   1.000
_cell.length_b   1.000
_cell.length_c   1.000
_cell.angle_alpha   90.00
_cell.angle_beta   90.00
_cell.angle_gamma   90.00
#
_symmetry.space_group_name_H-M   'P 1'
#
loop_
_entity.id
_entity.type
_entity.pdbx_description
1 polymer ?
#
loop_
_entity_poly.entity_id
_entity_poly.type
_entity_poly.pdbx_seq_one_letter_code
_entity_poly.pdbx_strand_id
1 'polypeptide(L)'
;MPSALPDGEPVPENGALPAQALDGAAGRPLGFYLHVPYCASRCGYCDFNTYTATELRGTGGVLASRDNYADTLAQEIRLARRVLGE
;
A
#
# COMPACT_ATOMS: atom_id res chain seq x y z
N MET A 1 24.97 6.45 14.10
CA MET A 1 23.54 6.65 14.36
C MET A 1 22.88 6.77 13.01
N PRO A 2 22.00 5.86 12.58
CA PRO A 2 21.21 6.10 11.37
C PRO A 2 20.40 7.39 11.57
N SER A 3 20.30 8.21 10.53
CA SER A 3 19.56 9.46 10.56
C SER A 3 18.10 9.21 10.94
N ALA A 4 17.55 9.97 11.89
CA ALA A 4 16.11 9.95 12.13
C ALA A 4 15.41 10.51 10.88
N LEU A 5 14.37 9.80 10.42
CA LEU A 5 13.51 10.34 9.36
C LEU A 5 12.77 11.57 9.91
N PRO A 6 12.49 12.58 9.07
CA PRO A 6 11.64 13.69 9.47
C PRO A 6 10.23 13.18 9.84
N ASP A 7 9.55 13.93 10.69
CA ASP A 7 8.14 13.67 10.99
C ASP A 7 7.32 13.78 9.69
N GLY A 8 6.54 12.74 9.40
CA GLY A 8 5.60 12.72 8.29
C GLY A 8 4.28 13.40 8.66
N GLU A 9 3.56 13.89 7.65
CA GLU A 9 2.17 14.29 7.86
C GLU A 9 1.28 13.05 8.04
N PRO A 10 0.35 13.06 9.01
CA PRO A 10 -0.57 11.95 9.18
C PRO A 10 -1.47 11.80 7.95
N VAL A 11 -1.59 10.57 7.46
CA VAL A 11 -2.50 10.26 6.35
C VAL A 11 -3.95 10.38 6.86
N PRO A 12 -4.84 11.10 6.16
CA PRO A 12 -6.26 11.16 6.52
C PRO A 12 -6.89 9.76 6.55
N GLU A 13 -7.76 9.48 7.53
CA GLU A 13 -8.42 8.18 7.67
C GLU A 13 -9.27 7.78 6.44
N ASN A 14 -9.77 8.78 5.73
CA ASN A 14 -10.56 8.59 4.51
C ASN A 14 -9.71 8.48 3.23
N GLY A 15 -8.38 8.52 3.35
CA GLY A 15 -7.44 8.43 2.22
C GLY A 15 -7.47 9.64 1.28
N ALA A 16 -8.06 10.77 1.69
CA ALA A 16 -8.15 11.95 0.84
C ALA A 16 -6.76 12.48 0.45
N LEU A 17 -6.63 12.85 -0.82
CA LEU A 17 -5.46 13.55 -1.35
C LEU A 17 -5.68 15.07 -1.31
N PRO A 18 -4.62 15.88 -1.17
CA PRO A 18 -4.76 17.31 -1.27
C PRO A 18 -5.12 17.70 -2.72
N ALA A 19 -5.86 18.81 -2.90
CA ALA A 19 -6.48 19.17 -4.18
C ALA A 19 -5.48 19.22 -5.35
N GLN A 20 -4.27 19.74 -5.12
CA GLN A 20 -3.22 19.83 -6.12
C GLN A 20 -2.73 18.47 -6.66
N ALA A 21 -3.01 17.35 -5.98
CA ALA A 21 -2.65 16.02 -6.47
C ALA A 21 -3.43 15.62 -7.74
N LEU A 22 -4.61 16.21 -7.94
CA LEU A 22 -5.49 15.94 -9.08
C LEU A 22 -5.20 16.83 -10.29
N ASP A 23 -4.31 17.82 -10.16
CA ASP A 23 -3.97 18.73 -11.24
C ASP A 23 -3.48 17.96 -12.48
N GLY A 24 -4.15 18.18 -13.62
CA GLY A 24 -3.84 17.50 -14.88
C GLY A 24 -4.11 15.99 -14.90
N ALA A 25 -4.77 15.40 -13.89
CA ALA A 25 -5.09 13.97 -13.85
C ALA A 25 -5.85 13.50 -15.09
N ALA A 26 -6.87 14.24 -15.53
CA ALA A 26 -7.69 13.89 -16.70
C ALA A 26 -6.91 13.80 -18.03
N GLY A 27 -5.74 14.46 -18.12
CA GLY A 27 -4.90 14.44 -19.33
C GLY A 27 -3.78 13.41 -19.29
N ARG A 28 -3.56 12.71 -18.17
CA ARG A 28 -2.47 11.74 -18.00
C ARG A 28 -2.97 10.31 -18.21
N PRO A 29 -2.21 9.44 -18.90
CA PRO A 29 -2.52 8.01 -18.92
C PRO A 29 -2.55 7.41 -17.51
N LEU A 30 -3.51 6.52 -17.25
CA LEU A 30 -3.61 5.81 -15.99
C LEU A 30 -2.58 4.67 -15.93
N GLY A 31 -1.81 4.62 -14.84
CA GLY A 31 -0.88 3.54 -14.54
C GLY A 31 -1.10 3.02 -13.12
N PHE A 32 -0.99 1.70 -12.94
CA PHE A 32 -1.07 1.05 -11.63
C PHE A 32 0.23 0.34 -11.29
N TYR A 33 0.70 0.56 -10.07
CA TYR A 33 1.69 -0.30 -9.44
C TYR A 33 0.99 -1.15 -8.38
N LEU A 34 1.21 -2.45 -8.45
CA LEU A 34 0.70 -3.39 -7.46
C LEU A 34 1.85 -3.98 -6.66
N HIS A 35 1.79 -3.86 -5.34
CA HIS A 35 2.75 -4.49 -4.46
C HIS A 35 2.22 -5.85 -3.98
N VAL A 36 2.88 -6.94 -4.39
CA VAL A 36 2.57 -8.32 -3.94
C VAL A 36 3.66 -8.76 -2.96
N PRO A 37 3.43 -8.67 -1.64
CA PRO A 37 4.49 -8.82 -0.64
C PRO A 37 4.74 -10.27 -0.23
N TYR A 38 4.24 -11.27 -0.97
CA TYR A 38 4.28 -12.68 -0.52
C TYR A 38 5.27 -13.51 -1.32
N CYS A 39 6.20 -14.13 -0.60
CA CYS A 39 7.15 -15.09 -1.16
C CYS A 39 6.87 -16.50 -0.62
N ALA A 40 7.12 -17.52 -1.45
CA ALA A 40 7.07 -18.91 -1.00
C ALA A 40 8.18 -19.21 0.04
N SER A 41 9.34 -18.60 -0.15
CA SER A 41 10.51 -18.67 0.73
C SER A 41 11.26 -17.35 0.72
N ARG A 42 11.99 -17.05 1.80
CA ARG A 42 12.82 -15.85 1.89
C ARG A 42 14.23 -16.11 1.37
N CYS A 43 14.65 -15.37 0.34
CA CYS A 43 16.04 -15.40 -0.11
C CYS A 43 16.94 -14.64 0.87
N GLY A 44 18.14 -15.16 1.16
CA GLY A 44 19.07 -14.55 2.12
C GLY A 44 19.61 -13.17 1.71
N TYR A 45 19.46 -12.79 0.44
CA TYR A 45 19.88 -11.50 -0.11
C TYR A 45 18.69 -10.54 -0.38
N CYS A 46 17.46 -10.92 -0.04
CA CYS A 46 16.28 -10.13 -0.40
C CYS A 46 16.19 -8.85 0.44
N ASP A 47 16.18 -7.69 -0.22
CA ASP A 47 16.00 -6.35 0.37
C ASP A 47 14.64 -5.72 0.03
N PHE A 48 13.76 -6.49 -0.63
CA PHE A 48 12.39 -6.04 -0.89
C PHE A 48 11.51 -6.21 0.35
N ASN A 49 10.54 -5.30 0.52
CA ASN A 49 9.48 -5.40 1.53
C ASN A 49 8.56 -6.61 1.23
N THR A 50 9.03 -7.79 1.58
CA THR A 50 8.37 -9.06 1.27
C THR A 50 8.44 -9.97 2.48
N TYR A 51 7.45 -10.85 2.58
CA TYR A 51 7.22 -11.72 3.71
C TYR A 51 6.81 -13.11 3.24
N THR A 52 7.21 -14.11 4.00
CA THR A 52 6.63 -15.45 3.93
C THR A 52 5.28 -15.47 4.67
N ALA A 53 4.43 -16.44 4.35
CA ALA A 53 3.08 -16.53 4.92
C ALA A 53 3.06 -16.59 6.46
N THR A 54 4.14 -17.05 7.09
CA THR A 54 4.27 -17.17 8.55
C THR A 54 4.71 -15.89 9.25
N GLU A 55 5.30 -14.92 8.54
CA GLU A 55 5.89 -13.71 9.12
C GLU A 55 4.87 -12.58 9.40
N LEU A 56 3.65 -12.65 8.85
CA LEU A 56 2.69 -11.54 8.85
C LEU A 56 1.65 -11.55 9.99
N ARG A 57 1.98 -12.12 11.15
CA ARG A 57 1.12 -12.03 12.35
C ARG A 57 1.35 -10.70 13.06
N GLY A 58 0.60 -9.65 12.67
CA GLY A 58 0.65 -8.34 13.33
C GLY A 58 0.13 -8.37 14.77
N THR A 59 0.65 -7.46 15.62
CA THR A 59 0.32 -7.32 17.05
C THR A 59 -1.09 -6.77 17.35
N GLY A 60 -1.89 -6.48 16.32
CA GLY A 60 -3.22 -5.87 16.42
C GLY A 60 -4.37 -6.63 15.74
N GLY A 61 -4.18 -7.90 15.38
CA GLY A 61 -5.27 -8.77 14.89
C GLY A 61 -5.69 -8.62 13.43
N VAL A 62 -5.26 -7.56 12.72
CA VAL A 62 -5.40 -7.49 11.25
C VAL A 62 -4.27 -8.32 10.63
N LEU A 63 -4.60 -9.51 10.15
CA LEU A 63 -3.67 -10.39 9.44
C LEU A 63 -3.61 -9.97 7.97
N ALA A 64 -2.62 -9.19 7.55
CA ALA A 64 -2.28 -9.14 6.14
C ALA A 64 -1.83 -10.55 5.71
N SER A 65 -2.53 -11.18 4.77
CA SER A 65 -2.28 -12.58 4.41
C SER A 65 -2.50 -12.81 2.93
N ARG A 66 -1.97 -13.91 2.40
CA ARG A 66 -2.24 -14.32 1.02
C ARG A 66 -3.73 -14.50 0.76
N ASP A 67 -4.46 -14.98 1.76
CA ASP A 67 -5.87 -15.37 1.62
C ASP A 67 -6.79 -14.15 1.50
N ASN A 68 -6.51 -13.08 2.24
CA ASN A 68 -7.30 -11.85 2.19
C ASN A 68 -6.69 -10.72 1.34
N TYR A 69 -5.54 -10.97 0.70
CA TYR A 69 -4.86 -9.97 -0.11
C TYR A 69 -5.72 -9.46 -1.25
N ALA A 70 -6.34 -10.35 -2.01
CA ALA A 70 -7.16 -9.96 -3.17
C ALA A 70 -8.36 -9.10 -2.75
N ASP A 71 -8.99 -9.44 -1.63
CA ASP A 71 -10.12 -8.69 -1.09
C ASP A 71 -9.69 -7.31 -0.60
N THR A 72 -8.59 -7.25 0.15
CA THR A 72 -8.00 -5.99 0.63
C THR A 72 -7.62 -5.08 -0.54
N LEU A 73 -6.94 -5.63 -1.55
CA LEU A 73 -6.56 -4.92 -2.76
C LEU A 73 -7.79 -4.35 -3.49
N ALA A 74 -8.85 -5.15 -3.63
CA ALA A 74 -10.07 -4.68 -4.26
C ALA A 74 -10.73 -3.54 -3.46
N GLN A 75 -10.61 -3.53 -2.13
CA GLN A 75 -11.07 -2.40 -1.30
C GLN A 75 -10.21 -1.15 -1.53
N GLU A 76 -8.89 -1.29 -1.64
CA GLU A 76 -7.97 -0.19 -1.95
C GLU A 76 -8.24 0.41 -3.34
N ILE A 77 -8.49 -0.42 -4.36
CA ILE A 77 -8.84 0.07 -5.71
C ILE A 77 -10.16 0.85 -5.68
N ARG A 78 -11.16 0.38 -4.92
CA ARG A 78 -12.42 1.12 -4.74
C ARG A 78 -12.20 2.45 -4.00
N LEU A 79 -11.29 2.48 -3.03
CA LEU A 79 -10.90 3.72 -2.36
C LEU A 79 -10.22 4.68 -3.35
N ALA A 80 -9.25 4.20 -4.13
CA ALA A 80 -8.56 4.99 -5.13
C ALA A 80 -9.54 5.61 -6.15
N ARG A 81 -10.53 4.85 -6.63
CA ARG A 81 -11.61 5.39 -7.48
C ARG A 81 -12.35 6.55 -6.81
N ARG A 82 -12.73 6.43 -5.54
CA ARG A 82 -13.44 7.51 -4.82
C ARG A 82 -12.57 8.75 -4.62
N VAL A 83 -11.29 8.55 -4.34
CA VAL A 83 -10.34 9.64 -4.01
C VAL A 83 -9.85 10.37 -5.26
N LEU A 84 -9.63 9.65 -6.37
CA LEU A 84 -9.16 10.22 -7.63
C LEU A 84 -10.28 10.86 -8.47
N GLY A 85 -11.52 10.73 -8.02
CA GLY A 85 -12.72 11.19 -8.72
C GLY A 85 -13.41 10.06 -9.49
N GLU A 86 -14.74 10.00 -9.37
CA GLU A 86 -15.54 9.55 -10.51
C GLU A 86 -15.40 10.54 -11.66
#